data_AF-A0AAW6JTA7-F1
#
_entry.id   AF-A0AAW6JTA7-F1
#
_cell.length_a   1.000
_cell.length_b   1.000
_cell.length_c   1.000
_cell.angle_alpha   90.00
_cell.angle_beta   90.00
_cell.angle_gamma   90.00
#
_symmetry.space_group_name_H-M   'P 1'
#
loop_
_entity.id
_entity.type
_entity.pdbx_description
1 polymer ?
#
loop_
_entity_poly.entity_id
_entity_poly.type
_entity_poly.pdbx_seq_one_letter_code
_entity_poly.pdbx_strand_id
1 'polypeptide(L)'
;MSTTSFRLDDDLQEKLDTTANRIKRSKGWIINDALRRYIEQEELKQRMFEETQEAITDIEAGRVVSGEEVMKWLETWGTAAETKAPLL
;
A
#
# COMPACT_ATOMS: atom_id res chain seq x y z
N MET A 1 -17.04 -17.41 -13.59
CA MET A 1 -17.24 -16.57 -12.39
C MET A 1 -17.67 -17.49 -11.26
N SER A 2 -17.02 -17.41 -10.10
CA SER A 2 -17.42 -18.14 -8.90
C SER A 2 -18.34 -17.27 -8.05
N THR A 3 -19.36 -17.85 -7.43
CA THR A 3 -20.28 -17.15 -6.54
C THR A 3 -19.91 -17.48 -5.10
N THR A 4 -19.63 -16.45 -4.31
CA THR A 4 -19.44 -16.58 -2.86
C THR A 4 -20.65 -15.96 -2.16
N SER A 5 -21.32 -16.74 -1.32
CA SER A 5 -22.45 -16.28 -0.51
C SER A 5 -21.97 -15.95 0.90
N PHE A 6 -22.38 -14.79 1.42
CA PHE A 6 -22.07 -14.35 2.77
C PHE A 6 -23.27 -13.62 3.37
N ARG A 7 -23.34 -13.60 4.70
CA ARG A 7 -24.39 -12.86 5.42
C ARG A 7 -23.93 -11.42 5.61
N LEU A 8 -24.82 -10.48 5.29
CA LEU A 8 -24.70 -9.09 5.72
C LEU A 8 -25.61 -8.91 6.92
N ASP A 9 -25.15 -8.16 7.92
CA ASP A 9 -26.03 -7.63 8.94
C ASP A 9 -26.99 -6.57 8.35
N ASP A 10 -28.13 -6.39 9.01
CA ASP A 10 -29.22 -5.54 8.52
C ASP A 10 -28.76 -4.07 8.34
N ASP A 11 -27.96 -3.55 9.27
CA ASP A 11 -27.41 -2.19 9.22
C ASP A 11 -26.52 -1.98 7.98
N LEU A 12 -25.63 -2.94 7.69
CA LEU A 12 -24.76 -2.87 6.53
C LEU A 12 -25.53 -3.02 5.22
N GLN A 13 -26.58 -3.87 5.21
CA GLN A 13 -27.46 -4.02 4.07
C GLN A 13 -28.17 -2.70 3.74
N GLU A 14 -28.72 -2.00 4.73
CA GLU A 14 -29.38 -0.70 4.53
C GLU A 14 -28.40 0.37 3.99
N LYS A 15 -27.18 0.41 4.55
CA LYS A 15 -26.12 1.32 4.08
C LYS A 15 -25.70 1.02 2.65
N LEU A 16 -25.58 -0.26 2.28
CA LEU A 16 -25.25 -0.68 0.94
C LEU A 16 -26.33 -0.27 -0.06
N ASP A 17 -27.60 -0.42 0.30
CA ASP A 17 -28.75 -0.07 -0.53
C ASP A 17 -28.83 1.44 -0.77
N THR A 18 -28.69 2.22 0.30
CA THR A 18 -28.63 3.68 0.23
C THR A 18 -27.46 4.14 -0.65
N THR A 19 -26.29 3.52 -0.49
CA THR A 19 -25.10 3.86 -1.29
C THR A 19 -25.27 3.51 -2.75
N ALA A 20 -25.76 2.30 -3.07
CA ALA A 20 -26.07 1.84 -4.42
C ALA A 20 -27.01 2.79 -5.16
N ASN A 21 -28.08 3.22 -4.47
CA ASN A 21 -29.05 4.17 -5.02
C ASN A 21 -28.47 5.56 -5.25
N ARG A 22 -27.59 6.02 -4.34
CA ARG A 22 -26.93 7.32 -4.43
C ARG A 22 -25.92 7.41 -5.57
N ILE A 23 -25.06 6.39 -5.72
CA ILE A 23 -24.00 6.38 -6.74
C ILE A 23 -24.42 5.70 -8.06
N LYS A 24 -25.67 5.24 -8.16
CA LYS A 24 -26.26 4.59 -9.34
C LYS A 24 -25.46 3.37 -9.81
N ARG A 25 -25.09 2.50 -8.86
CA ARG A 25 -24.38 1.23 -9.11
C ARG A 25 -25.10 0.06 -8.44
N SER A 26 -24.91 -1.14 -8.97
CA SER A 26 -25.46 -2.34 -8.34
C SER A 26 -24.72 -2.67 -7.04
N LYS A 27 -25.42 -3.32 -6.09
CA LYS A 27 -24.81 -3.79 -4.83
C LYS A 27 -23.61 -4.69 -5.09
N GLY A 28 -23.72 -5.62 -6.05
CA GLY A 28 -22.64 -6.51 -6.44
C GLY A 28 -21.41 -5.78 -7.02
N TRP A 29 -21.62 -4.67 -7.74
CA TRP A 29 -20.50 -3.84 -8.20
C TRP A 29 -19.76 -3.21 -7.01
N ILE A 30 -20.50 -2.67 -6.04
CA ILE A 30 -19.92 -2.05 -4.84
C ILE A 30 -19.18 -3.08 -3.99
N ILE A 31 -19.77 -4.26 -3.78
CA ILE A 31 -19.14 -5.35 -3.01
C ILE A 31 -17.82 -5.76 -3.67
N ASN A 32 -17.81 -5.92 -5.00
CA ASN A 32 -16.59 -6.28 -5.73
C ASN A 32 -15.53 -5.18 -5.68
N ASP A 33 -15.93 -3.91 -5.81
CA ASP A 33 -15.00 -2.77 -5.71
C ASP A 33 -14.40 -2.67 -4.31
N ALA A 34 -15.23 -2.79 -3.26
CA ALA A 34 -14.78 -2.78 -1.88
C ALA A 34 -13.83 -3.95 -1.57
N LEU A 35 -14.14 -5.15 -2.06
CA LEU A 35 -13.30 -6.33 -1.86
C LEU A 35 -11.94 -6.19 -2.56
N ARG A 36 -11.90 -5.66 -3.79
CA ARG A 36 -10.63 -5.41 -4.49
C ARG A 36 -9.76 -4.44 -3.71
N ARG A 37 -10.32 -3.30 -3.30
CA ARG A 37 -9.60 -2.29 -2.52
C ARG A 37 -9.08 -2.85 -1.19
N TYR A 38 -9.89 -3.68 -0.53
CA TYR A 38 -9.47 -4.33 0.71
C TYR A 38 -8.27 -5.26 0.48
N ILE A 39 -8.34 -6.13 -0.55
CA ILE A 39 -7.25 -7.03 -0.88
C ILE A 39 -5.98 -6.25 -1.26
N GLU A 40 -6.09 -5.23 -2.12
CA GLU A 40 -4.96 -4.37 -2.50
C GLU A 40 -4.30 -3.71 -1.27
N GLN A 41 -5.10 -3.28 -0.29
CA GLN A 41 -4.59 -2.72 0.97
C GLN A 41 -3.88 -3.77 1.83
N GLU A 42 -4.43 -4.98 1.96
CA GLU A 42 -3.80 -6.05 2.72
C GLU A 42 -2.49 -6.52 2.07
N GLU A 43 -2.46 -6.63 0.74
CA GLU A 43 -1.25 -6.94 -0.01
C GLU A 43 -0.18 -5.85 0.15
N LEU A 44 -0.57 -4.56 0.17
CA LEU A 44 0.35 -3.46 0.43
C LEU A 44 0.92 -3.54 1.84
N LYS A 45 0.08 -3.76 2.86
CA LYS A 45 0.54 -3.91 4.25
C LYS A 45 1.52 -5.07 4.39
N GLN A 46 1.24 -6.20 3.75
CA GLN A 46 2.11 -7.37 3.79
C GLN A 46 3.48 -7.06 3.16
N ARG A 47 3.51 -6.42 1.98
CA ARG A 47 4.77 -6.01 1.35
C ARG A 47 5.56 -5.04 2.23
N MET A 48 4.90 -4.00 2.76
CA MET A 48 5.56 -3.04 3.65
C MET A 48 6.12 -3.72 4.92
N PHE A 49 5.41 -4.71 5.46
CA PHE A 49 5.88 -5.48 6.60
C PHE A 49 7.14 -6.28 6.23
N GLU A 50 7.14 -6.97 5.10
CA GLU A 50 8.31 -7.73 4.61
C GLU A 50 9.52 -6.81 4.37
N GLU A 51 9.32 -5.68 3.69
CA GLU A 51 10.36 -4.66 3.46
C GLU A 51 10.92 -4.10 4.79
N THR A 52 10.06 -3.90 5.79
CA THR A 52 10.49 -3.44 7.12
C THR A 52 11.36 -4.48 7.82
N GLN A 53 11.00 -5.77 7.73
CA GLN A 53 11.79 -6.84 8.32
C GLN A 53 13.15 -7.01 7.64
N GLU A 54 13.21 -6.84 6.31
CA GLU A 54 14.46 -6.80 5.55
C GLU A 54 15.33 -5.62 6.00
N ALA A 55 14.76 -4.41 6.10
CA ALA A 55 15.47 -3.23 6.58
C ALA A 55 16.02 -3.39 8.01
N ILE A 56 15.27 -4.02 8.92
CA ILE A 56 15.76 -4.36 10.26
C ILE A 56 16.96 -5.31 10.18
N THR A 57 16.88 -6.32 9.31
CA THR A 57 17.98 -7.29 9.10
C THR A 57 19.23 -6.61 8.53
N ASP A 58 19.08 -5.63 7.65
CA ASP A 58 20.18 -4.82 7.12
C ASP A 58 20.84 -3.99 8.21
N ILE A 59 20.05 -3.34 9.07
CA ILE A 59 20.55 -2.57 10.23
C ILE A 59 21.35 -3.47 11.17
N GLU A 60 20.81 -4.63 11.53
CA GLU A 60 21.47 -5.59 12.42
C GLU A 60 22.79 -6.13 11.83
N ALA A 61 22.86 -6.27 10.51
CA ALA A 61 24.05 -6.71 9.80
C ALA A 61 25.03 -5.58 9.48
N GLY A 62 24.71 -4.32 9.83
CA GLY A 62 25.52 -3.15 9.52
C GLY A 62 25.52 -2.76 8.04
N ARG A 63 24.59 -3.28 7.23
CA ARG A 63 24.38 -2.89 5.82
C ARG A 63 23.60 -1.58 5.77
N VAL A 64 24.25 -0.49 6.19
CA VAL A 64 23.64 0.84 6.28
C VAL A 64 24.60 1.89 5.73
N VAL A 65 24.03 2.94 5.15
CA VAL A 65 24.77 4.12 4.68
C VAL A 65 24.56 5.27 5.66
N SER A 66 25.57 6.13 5.84
CA SER A 66 25.43 7.35 6.63
C SER A 66 24.36 8.30 6.07
N GLY A 67 23.45 8.78 6.93
CA GLY A 67 22.46 9.78 6.55
C GLY A 67 23.09 11.07 6.01
N GLU A 68 24.27 11.47 6.51
CA GLU A 68 24.98 12.65 6.01
C GLU A 68 25.47 12.46 4.57
N GLU A 69 25.97 11.27 4.24
CA GLU A 69 26.41 10.95 2.88
C GLU A 69 25.23 10.91 1.90
N VAL A 70 24.10 10.35 2.33
CA VAL A 70 22.85 10.37 1.55
C VAL A 70 22.38 11.79 1.31
N MET A 71 22.36 12.65 2.34
CA MET A 71 21.92 14.05 2.20
C MET A 71 22.82 14.84 1.25
N LYS A 72 24.14 14.72 1.38
CA LYS A 72 25.09 15.34 0.45
C LYS A 72 24.88 14.89 -0.99
N TRP A 73 24.60 13.60 -1.19
CA TRP A 73 24.28 13.08 -2.52
C TRP A 73 22.98 13.67 -3.08
N LEU A 74 21.90 13.69 -2.28
CA LEU A 74 20.60 14.25 -2.67
C LEU A 74 20.69 15.73 -3.04
N GLU A 75 21.54 16.52 -2.36
CA GLU A 75 21.78 17.92 -2.68
C GLU A 75 22.35 18.14 -4.09
N THR A 76 23.01 17.13 -4.66
CA THR A 76 23.58 17.21 -6.02
C THR A 76 22.59 16.91 -7.13
N TRP A 77 21.41 16.35 -6.82
CA TRP A 77 20.42 15.93 -7.82
C TRP A 77 19.88 17.08 -8.66
N GLY A 78 19.78 16.87 -9.97
CA GLY A 78 19.28 17.88 -10.91
C GLY A 78 20.25 19.06 -11.13
N THR A 79 21.50 18.92 -10.66
CA THR A 79 22.58 19.87 -10.92
C THR A 79 23.60 19.27 -11.89
N ALA A 80 24.47 20.12 -12.45
CA ALA A 80 25.60 19.64 -13.26
C ALA A 80 26.65 18.85 -12.45
N ALA A 81 26.54 18.82 -11.12
CA ALA A 81 27.47 18.17 -10.20
C ALA A 81 26.87 16.90 -9.57
N GLU A 82 25.84 16.32 -10.17
CA GLU A 82 25.19 15.10 -9.66
C GLU A 82 26.21 13.96 -9.44
N THR A 83 26.24 13.45 -8.21
CA THR A 83 27.17 12.40 -7.78
C THR A 83 26.51 11.02 -7.78
N LYS A 84 27.32 9.96 -7.72
CA LYS A 84 26.81 8.58 -7.61
C LYS A 84 26.22 8.35 -6.22
N ALA A 85 25.19 7.50 -6.16
CA ALA A 85 24.62 7.05 -4.90
C ALA A 85 25.71 6.48 -3.96
N PRO A 86 25.65 6.78 -2.65
CA PRO A 86 26.48 6.10 -1.67
C PRO A 86 26.28 4.57 -1.76
N LEU A 87 27.33 3.80 -1.55
CA LEU A 87 27.27 2.34 -1.58
C LEU A 87 26.94 1.79 -0.20
N LEU A 88 26.04 0.79 -0.17
CA LEU A 88 25.81 -0.09 0.98
C LEU A 88 27.03 -0.99 1.24
#